data_AF-A0A7S2M3H7-F1
#
_entry.id   AF-A0A7S2M3H7-F1
#
_cell.length_a   1.000
_cell.length_b   1.000
_cell.length_c   1.000
_cell.angle_alpha   90.00
_cell.angle_beta   90.00
_cell.angle_gamma   90.00
#
_symmetry.space_group_name_H-M   'P 1'
#
loop_
_entity.id
_entity.type
_entity.pdbx_description
1 polymer ?
#
loop_
_entity_poly.entity_id
_entity_poly.type
_entity_poly.pdbx_seq_one_letter_code
_entity_poly.pdbx_strand_id
1 'polypeptide(L)'
;TTTTTTTAATNTNNPSNTNINPYNDALLTVCADKPTGLHPLPTTMCKEYVSCVNGEVVSTQQCADFLIFDSTIQGCNWENLVECNDTGLPPPSTGGGGGG
;
A
#
# COMPACT_ATOMS: atom_id res chain seq x y z
N THR A 1 6.29 24.07 28.62
CA THR A 1 6.75 22.79 28.06
C THR A 1 5.55 21.87 28.02
N THR A 2 4.94 21.68 26.85
CA THR A 2 3.75 20.84 26.72
C THR A 2 4.21 19.45 26.33
N THR A 3 4.15 18.51 27.28
CA THR A 3 4.45 17.10 27.04
C THR A 3 3.15 16.43 26.60
N THR A 4 2.95 16.30 25.30
CA THR A 4 1.85 15.51 24.74
C THR A 4 2.33 14.07 24.61
N THR A 5 2.07 13.27 25.63
CA THR A 5 2.18 11.81 25.54
C THR A 5 0.92 11.30 24.86
N THR A 6 0.96 11.15 23.54
CA THR A 6 -0.11 10.46 22.80
C THR A 6 0.11 8.97 22.96
N THR A 7 -0.83 8.32 23.64
CA THR A 7 -0.89 6.88 23.87
C THR A 7 -0.89 6.12 22.55
N ALA A 8 0.15 5.31 22.32
CA ALA A 8 0.13 4.26 21.32
C ALA A 8 -0.99 3.28 21.64
N ALA A 9 -1.99 3.15 20.76
CA ALA A 9 -2.97 2.08 20.84
C ALA A 9 -2.26 0.78 20.44
N THR A 10 -1.88 -0.02 21.43
CA THR A 10 -1.30 -1.35 21.24
C THR A 10 -2.38 -2.36 20.83
N ASN A 11 -2.15 -3.04 19.71
CA ASN A 11 -2.41 -4.46 19.46
C ASN A 11 -3.69 -5.08 20.06
N THR A 12 -4.69 -5.33 19.21
CA THR A 12 -5.66 -6.40 19.44
C THR A 12 -5.39 -7.53 18.45
N ASN A 13 -4.66 -8.55 18.90
CA ASN A 13 -4.65 -9.86 18.25
C ASN A 13 -6.03 -10.50 18.45
N ASN A 14 -6.89 -10.43 17.43
CA ASN A 14 -8.05 -11.33 17.26
C ASN A 14 -8.24 -11.58 15.75
N PRO A 15 -7.95 -12.79 15.22
CA PRO A 15 -7.82 -13.02 13.78
C PRO A 15 -9.14 -13.25 13.02
N SER A 16 -10.31 -13.07 13.65
CA SER A 16 -11.58 -13.37 12.98
C SER A 16 -12.70 -12.46 13.48
N ASN A 17 -12.91 -11.33 12.81
CA ASN A 17 -14.21 -10.65 12.59
C ASN A 17 -14.00 -9.14 12.47
N THR A 18 -13.57 -8.68 11.31
CA THR A 18 -13.92 -7.34 10.84
C THR A 18 -13.99 -7.38 9.32
N ASN A 19 -15.01 -6.74 8.76
CA ASN A 19 -15.16 -6.47 7.33
C ASN A 19 -14.08 -5.46 6.92
N ILE A 20 -12.80 -5.86 6.92
CA ILE A 20 -11.68 -4.96 6.57
C ILE A 20 -11.42 -5.13 5.09
N ASN A 21 -11.64 -4.06 4.34
CA ASN A 21 -11.15 -3.97 2.98
C ASN A 21 -9.63 -4.23 3.01
N PRO A 22 -9.10 -5.22 2.25
CA PRO A 22 -7.66 -5.51 2.21
C PRO A 22 -6.80 -4.28 1.91
N TYR A 23 -7.36 -3.26 1.25
CA TYR A 23 -6.74 -1.95 1.09
C TYR A 23 -6.33 -1.28 2.40
N ASN A 24 -7.23 -1.24 3.40
CA ASN A 24 -6.97 -0.55 4.66
C ASN A 24 -5.92 -1.27 5.49
N ASP A 25 -5.92 -2.61 5.47
CA ASP A 25 -4.94 -3.42 6.19
C ASP A 25 -3.51 -3.22 5.63
N ALA A 26 -3.39 -3.22 4.30
CA ALA A 26 -2.11 -2.91 3.66
C ALA A 26 -1.66 -1.47 3.92
N LEU A 27 -2.58 -0.51 3.94
CA LEU A 27 -2.24 0.89 4.22
C LEU A 27 -1.75 1.09 5.66
N LEU A 28 -2.29 0.33 6.62
CA LEU A 28 -1.84 0.37 8.01
C LEU A 28 -0.46 -0.26 8.22
N THR A 29 -0.06 -1.19 7.36
CA THR A 29 1.17 -1.97 7.52
C THR A 29 2.29 -1.59 6.54
N VAL A 30 1.99 -0.91 5.43
CA VAL A 30 2.95 -0.59 4.36
C VAL A 30 4.15 0.22 4.85
N CYS A 31 3.98 1.11 5.83
CA CYS A 31 5.06 1.93 6.38
C CYS A 31 5.74 1.33 7.62
N ALA A 32 5.14 0.34 8.29
CA ALA A 32 5.57 -0.11 9.61
C ALA A 32 7.05 -0.56 9.66
N ASP A 33 7.50 -1.27 8.62
CA ASP A 33 8.87 -1.79 8.50
C ASP A 33 9.65 -1.15 7.34
N LYS A 34 9.21 0.01 6.84
CA LYS A 34 9.84 0.70 5.70
C LYS A 34 10.49 2.02 6.12
N PRO A 35 11.62 2.39 5.50
CA PRO A 35 12.25 3.68 5.75
C PRO A 35 11.37 4.84 5.30
N THR A 36 11.63 6.05 5.80
CA THR A 36 11.01 7.28 5.28
C THR A 36 11.27 7.40 3.78
N GLY A 37 10.22 7.62 2.98
CA GLY A 37 10.31 7.65 1.52
C GLY A 37 9.01 7.27 0.81
N LEU A 38 9.08 7.08 -0.51
CA LEU A 38 7.95 6.62 -1.30
C LEU A 38 7.99 5.10 -1.46
N HIS A 39 6.86 4.46 -1.22
CA HIS A 39 6.73 3.01 -1.26
C HIS A 39 5.49 2.57 -2.04
N PRO A 40 5.58 1.50 -2.86
CA PRO A 40 4.44 0.99 -3.59
C PRO A 40 3.42 0.39 -2.63
N LEU A 41 2.14 0.48 -2.99
CA LEU A 41 1.04 -0.17 -2.29
C LEU A 41 0.65 -1.48 -3.03
N PRO A 42 1.00 -2.68 -2.52
CA PRO A 42 0.79 -3.94 -3.24
C PRO A 42 -0.69 -4.27 -3.49
N THR A 43 -1.62 -3.79 -2.65
CA THR A 43 -3.07 -3.97 -2.86
C THR A 43 -3.62 -3.38 -4.14
N THR A 44 -2.84 -2.52 -4.78
CA THR A 44 -3.23 -1.82 -5.99
C THR A 44 -2.37 -2.23 -7.19
N MET A 45 -1.61 -3.34 -7.09
CA MET A 45 -0.62 -3.73 -8.08
C MET A 45 0.37 -2.58 -8.38
N CYS A 46 0.84 -1.91 -7.33
CA CYS A 46 1.71 -0.73 -7.40
C CYS A 46 1.14 0.47 -8.16
N LYS A 47 -0.18 0.49 -8.46
CA LYS A 47 -0.85 1.63 -9.06
C LYS A 47 -0.90 2.83 -8.13
N GLU A 48 -0.99 2.56 -6.84
CA GLU A 48 -0.83 3.55 -5.78
C GLU A 48 0.50 3.38 -5.06
N TYR A 49 0.99 4.49 -4.53
CA TYR A 49 2.15 4.55 -3.68
C TYR A 49 1.88 5.51 -2.52
N VAL A 50 2.59 5.27 -1.42
CA VAL A 50 2.48 6.04 -0.19
C VAL A 50 3.77 6.77 0.11
N SER A 51 3.66 7.92 0.75
CA SER A 51 4.78 8.56 1.43
C SER A 51 4.79 8.11 2.88
N CYS A 52 5.86 7.44 3.29
CA CYS A 52 6.11 7.04 4.66
C CYS A 52 7.03 8.05 5.35
N VAL A 53 6.69 8.46 6.57
CA VAL A 53 7.56 9.26 7.45
C VAL A 53 7.51 8.65 8.84
N ASN A 54 8.66 8.27 9.40
CA ASN A 54 8.76 7.66 10.74
C ASN A 54 7.84 6.44 10.94
N GLY A 55 7.65 5.63 9.91
CA GLY A 55 6.81 4.43 9.96
C GLY A 55 5.32 4.68 9.73
N GLU A 56 4.91 5.91 9.45
CA GLU A 56 3.50 6.30 9.24
C GLU A 56 3.25 6.78 7.81
N VAL A 57 2.06 6.48 7.26
CA VAL A 57 1.62 7.00 5.96
C VAL A 57 1.22 8.46 6.12
N VAL A 58 1.90 9.37 5.42
CA VAL A 58 1.55 10.81 5.42
C VAL A 58 0.75 11.23 4.18
N SER A 59 0.84 10.47 3.08
CA SER A 59 0.04 10.72 1.88
C SER A 59 -0.04 9.48 0.99
N THR A 60 -1.14 9.33 0.25
CA THR A 60 -1.31 8.32 -0.80
C THR A 60 -1.48 9.00 -2.15
N GLN A 61 -0.87 8.44 -3.19
CA GLN A 61 -0.92 8.97 -4.54
C GLN A 61 -1.13 7.82 -5.54
N GLN A 62 -1.88 8.10 -6.59
CA GLN A 62 -2.15 7.14 -7.66
C GLN A 62 -1.37 7.54 -8.92
N CYS A 63 -0.73 6.58 -9.56
CA CYS A 63 -0.14 6.74 -10.88
C CYS A 63 -1.22 6.86 -11.95
N ALA A 64 -0.95 7.64 -13.01
CA ALA A 64 -1.84 7.74 -14.17
C ALA A 64 -2.03 6.38 -14.86
N ASP A 65 -3.03 6.28 -15.74
CA ASP A 65 -3.34 5.07 -16.49
C ASP A 65 -2.08 4.48 -17.18
N PHE A 66 -1.98 3.15 -17.17
CA PHE A 66 -0.83 2.36 -17.68
C PHE A 66 0.53 2.60 -17.00
N LEU A 67 0.58 3.42 -15.94
CA LEU A 67 1.78 3.60 -15.10
C LEU A 67 1.62 2.93 -13.72
N ILE A 68 2.73 2.46 -13.17
CA ILE A 68 2.86 1.93 -11.80
C ILE A 68 4.11 2.51 -11.13
N PHE A 69 4.16 2.45 -9.79
CA PHE A 69 5.28 2.98 -9.03
C PHE A 69 6.54 2.14 -9.21
N ASP A 70 7.61 2.79 -9.67
CA ASP A 70 8.95 2.25 -9.80
C ASP A 70 9.83 2.77 -8.67
N SER A 71 10.21 1.85 -7.78
CA SER A 71 11.07 2.16 -6.64
C SER A 71 12.49 2.59 -7.04
N THR A 72 12.94 2.26 -8.25
CA THR A 72 14.26 2.62 -8.80
C THR A 72 14.34 4.11 -9.09
N ILE A 73 13.27 4.66 -9.69
CA ILE A 73 13.20 6.09 -10.02
C ILE A 73 12.39 6.91 -9.00
N GLN A 74 11.84 6.26 -7.98
CA GLN A 74 10.98 6.86 -6.96
C GLN A 74 9.79 7.62 -7.56
N GLY A 75 9.13 7.01 -8.55
CA GLY A 75 8.04 7.65 -9.29
C GLY A 75 7.29 6.69 -10.20
N CYS A 76 6.27 7.19 -10.89
CA CYS A 76 5.48 6.38 -11.82
C CYS A 76 6.25 6.12 -13.11
N ASN A 77 6.33 4.86 -13.52
CA ASN A 77 6.92 4.41 -14.77
C ASN A 77 5.96 3.45 -15.49
N TRP A 78 6.24 3.11 -16.74
CA TRP A 78 5.41 2.22 -17.53
C TRP A 78 5.35 0.82 -16.92
N GLU A 79 4.14 0.25 -16.82
CA GLU A 79 3.92 -1.05 -16.18
C GLU A 79 4.70 -2.21 -16.81
N ASN A 80 5.06 -2.12 -18.08
CA ASN A 80 5.89 -3.12 -18.77
C ASN A 80 7.40 -2.99 -18.50
N LEU A 81 7.83 -1.96 -17.75
CA LEU A 81 9.22 -1.69 -17.40
C LEU A 81 9.51 -1.89 -15.90
N VAL A 82 8.48 -2.19 -15.11
CA VAL A 82 8.56 -2.26 -13.64
C VAL A 82 7.97 -3.57 -13.17
N GLU A 83 8.71 -4.28 -12.32
CA GLU A 83 8.20 -5.48 -11.65
C GLU A 83 7.56 -5.08 -10.31
N CYS A 84 6.21 -5.10 -10.27
CA CYS A 84 5.48 -4.98 -9.02
C CYS A 84 5.42 -6.35 -8.34
N ASN A 85 6.31 -6.58 -7.37
CA ASN A 85 6.31 -7.84 -6.63
C ASN A 85 5.20 -7.81 -5.57
N ASP A 86 4.03 -8.34 -5.95
CA ASP A 86 2.84 -8.58 -5.11
C ASP A 86 3.12 -9.65 -4.03
N THR A 87 4.09 -9.45 -3.14
CA THR A 87 4.41 -10.45 -2.11
C THR A 87 3.42 -10.45 -0.93
N GLY A 88 2.12 -10.30 -1.18
CA GLY A 88 1.15 -10.27 -0.07
C GLY A 88 -0.32 -10.44 -0.40
N LEU A 89 -0.75 -10.46 -1.66
CA LEU A 89 -2.17 -10.65 -1.98
C LEU A 89 -2.38 -11.67 -3.08
N PRO A 90 -3.46 -12.46 -3.00
CA PRO A 90 -3.90 -13.22 -4.15
C PRO A 90 -4.17 -12.23 -5.29
N PRO A 91 -3.81 -12.58 -6.54
CA PRO A 91 -4.15 -11.76 -7.69
C PRO A 91 -5.65 -11.44 -7.64
N PRO A 92 -6.10 -10.24 -8.06
CA PRO A 92 -7.52 -9.99 -8.22
C PRO A 92 -8.06 -11.12 -9.08
N SER A 93 -8.98 -11.89 -8.51
CA SER A 93 -9.68 -12.93 -9.26
C SER A 93 -10.43 -12.20 -10.35
N THR A 94 -9.83 -12.09 -11.54
CA THR A 94 -10.49 -11.66 -12.76
C THR A 94 -11.54 -12.72 -13.06
N GLY A 95 -12.69 -12.60 -12.41
CA GLY A 95 -13.89 -13.33 -12.75
C GLY A 95 -14.21 -13.01 -14.20
N GLY A 96 -14.21 -14.05 -15.03
CA GLY A 96 -14.52 -13.93 -16.44
C GLY A 96 -15.91 -13.34 -16.66
N GLY A 97 -16.00 -12.50 -17.69
CA GLY A 97 -17.25 -12.16 -18.36
C GLY A 97 -17.05 -12.33 -19.85
N GLY A 98 -17.58 -13.42 -20.42
CA GLY A 98 -17.71 -13.58 -21.87
C GLY A 98 -18.90 -12.79 -22.43
N GLY A 99 -18.88 -12.56 -23.74
CA GLY A 99 -20.06 -12.18 -24.52
C GLY A 99 -19.82 -11.03 -25.51
N GLY A 100 -19.88 -11.35 -26.80
CA GLY A 100 -19.81 -10.41 -27.93
C GLY A 100 -19.28 -11.07 -29.18
#